data_AF-A0A5B6TUE6-F1
#
_entry.id   AF-A0A5B6TUE6-F1
#
_cell.length_a   1.000
_cell.length_b   1.000
_cell.length_c   1.000
_cell.angle_alpha   90.00
_cell.angle_beta   90.00
_cell.angle_gamma   90.00
#
_symmetry.space_group_name_H-M   'P 1'
#
loop_
_entity.id
_entity.type
_entity.pdbx_description
1 polymer ?
#
loop_
_entity_poly.entity_id
_entity_poly.type
_entity_poly.pdbx_seq_one_letter_code
_entity_poly.pdbx_strand_id
1 'polypeptide(L)'
;MAKFLYVYHGSGKMPTSDAERKAMTDAWTDWFGKLGSAVVDPGNPVGMSKTVMPSGKIENNGGSNPTGGYSIIEARDIDDAAEKAKGCPMLAMPNCNVEIAPIINMMG
;
A
#
# COMPACT_ATOMS: atom_id res chain seq x y z
N MET A 1 -19.64 3.87 -3.33
CA MET A 1 -18.28 4.32 -2.95
C MET A 1 -17.36 3.97 -4.10
N ALA A 2 -16.35 4.79 -4.37
CA ALA A 2 -15.32 4.45 -5.34
C ALA A 2 -14.24 3.60 -4.66
N LYS A 3 -13.60 2.71 -5.43
CA LYS A 3 -12.47 1.90 -4.95
C LYS A 3 -11.17 2.59 -5.29
N PHE A 4 -10.25 2.60 -4.35
CA PHE A 4 -8.94 3.22 -4.49
C PHE A 4 -7.85 2.20 -4.21
N LEU A 5 -6.87 2.14 -5.11
CA LEU A 5 -5.66 1.37 -4.93
C LEU A 5 -4.71 2.20 -4.06
N TYR A 6 -4.26 1.59 -2.96
CA TYR A 6 -3.22 2.14 -2.10
C TYR A 6 -1.96 1.35 -2.43
N VAL A 7 -0.93 2.01 -2.92
CA VAL A 7 0.37 1.41 -3.20
C VAL A 7 1.34 1.89 -2.15
N TYR A 8 1.98 0.96 -1.46
CA TYR A 8 2.95 1.27 -0.42
C TYR A 8 4.33 1.28 -1.01
N HIS A 9 5.06 2.37 -0.85
CA HIS A 9 6.41 2.52 -1.34
C HIS A 9 7.40 2.76 -0.20
N GLY A 10 8.66 2.41 -0.46
CA GLY A 10 9.78 2.59 0.46
C GLY A 10 10.46 1.27 0.82
N SER A 11 11.70 1.39 1.30
CA SER A 11 12.52 0.28 1.80
C SER A 11 12.51 0.29 3.33
N GLY A 12 11.31 0.15 3.91
CA GLY A 12 11.17 0.04 5.36
C GLY A 12 12.08 -1.06 5.91
N LYS A 13 12.73 -0.80 7.05
CA LYS A 13 13.54 -1.81 7.73
C LYS A 13 12.61 -2.95 8.15
N MET A 14 12.85 -4.15 7.63
CA MET A 14 12.11 -5.33 8.06
C MET A 14 12.32 -5.54 9.57
N PRO A 15 11.25 -5.75 10.35
CA PRO A 15 11.36 -5.98 11.79
C PRO A 15 12.16 -7.25 12.07
N THR A 16 13.18 -7.11 12.91
CA THR A 16 14.17 -8.17 13.17
C THR A 16 13.82 -9.01 14.41
N SER A 17 13.18 -8.41 15.39
CA SER A 17 12.70 -9.08 16.61
C SER A 17 11.21 -9.46 16.54
N ASP A 18 10.80 -10.42 17.37
CA ASP A 18 9.38 -10.78 17.50
C ASP A 18 8.52 -9.63 18.02
N ALA A 19 9.08 -8.80 18.92
CA ALA A 19 8.41 -7.63 19.46
C ALA A 19 8.13 -6.58 18.37
N GLU A 20 9.12 -6.28 17.52
CA GLU A 20 8.94 -5.35 16.39
C GLU A 20 7.92 -5.91 15.37
N ARG A 21 7.99 -7.21 15.07
CA ARG A 21 7.01 -7.88 14.19
C ARG A 21 5.60 -7.75 14.73
N LYS A 22 5.40 -8.07 16.01
CA LYS A 22 4.10 -7.97 16.67
C LYS A 22 3.58 -6.54 16.67
N ALA A 23 4.40 -5.56 17.04
CA ALA A 23 4.00 -4.15 17.04
C ALA A 23 3.56 -3.67 15.65
N MET A 24 4.28 -4.09 14.60
CA MET A 24 3.90 -3.79 13.22
C MET A 24 2.56 -4.45 12.85
N THR A 25 2.40 -5.76 13.12
CA THR A 25 1.14 -6.48 12.87
C THR A 25 -0.06 -5.86 13.61
N ASP A 26 0.12 -5.49 14.87
CA ASP A 26 -0.91 -4.85 15.68
C ASP A 26 -1.29 -3.48 15.09
N ALA A 27 -0.31 -2.66 14.69
CA ALA A 27 -0.57 -1.36 14.05
C ALA A 27 -1.37 -1.48 12.74
N TRP A 28 -1.06 -2.47 11.89
CA TRP A 28 -1.83 -2.75 10.68
C TRP A 28 -3.25 -3.23 11.01
N THR A 29 -3.38 -4.12 11.98
CA THR A 29 -4.68 -4.63 12.43
C THR A 29 -5.56 -3.50 12.95
N ASP A 30 -5.00 -2.60 13.77
CA ASP A 30 -5.72 -1.46 14.33
C ASP A 30 -6.16 -0.46 13.26
N TRP A 31 -5.29 -0.17 12.28
CA TRP A 31 -5.63 0.75 11.19
C TRP A 31 -6.74 0.18 10.31
N PHE A 32 -6.64 -1.08 9.88
CA PHE A 32 -7.72 -1.73 9.13
C PHE A 32 -9.01 -1.81 9.96
N GLY A 33 -8.92 -2.08 11.25
CA GLY A 33 -10.07 -2.07 12.16
C GLY A 33 -10.80 -0.73 12.21
N LYS A 34 -10.06 0.40 12.21
CA LYS A 34 -10.63 1.75 12.14
C LYS A 34 -11.31 2.05 10.80
N LEU A 35 -10.81 1.49 9.70
CA LEU A 35 -11.41 1.63 8.38
C LEU A 35 -12.66 0.77 8.20
N GLY A 36 -12.74 -0.36 8.90
CA GLY A 36 -13.92 -1.24 8.93
C GLY A 36 -14.31 -1.72 7.54
N SER A 37 -15.58 -1.55 7.18
CA SER A 37 -16.12 -2.01 5.88
C SER A 37 -15.56 -1.28 4.67
N ALA A 38 -14.78 -0.20 4.86
CA ALA A 38 -14.07 0.44 3.75
C ALA A 38 -12.92 -0.43 3.21
N VAL A 39 -12.42 -1.41 3.97
CA VAL A 39 -11.37 -2.31 3.50
C VAL A 39 -11.97 -3.36 2.56
N VAL A 40 -11.77 -3.19 1.25
CA VAL A 40 -12.24 -4.15 0.24
C VAL A 40 -11.26 -5.32 0.12
N ASP A 41 -9.97 -4.98 0.07
CA ASP A 41 -8.87 -5.93 0.11
C ASP A 41 -7.78 -5.35 1.02
N PRO A 42 -7.45 -5.99 2.16
CA PRO A 42 -6.34 -5.53 2.99
C PRO A 42 -5.00 -5.69 2.25
N GLY A 43 -4.96 -6.49 1.18
CA GLY A 43 -3.81 -6.73 0.33
C GLY A 43 -2.67 -7.44 1.06
N ASN A 44 -1.46 -7.31 0.52
CA ASN A 44 -0.29 -8.02 1.01
C ASN A 44 1.01 -7.22 0.78
N PRO A 45 2.07 -7.46 1.57
CA PRO A 45 3.42 -7.09 1.18
C PRO A 45 3.83 -7.79 -0.13
N VAL A 46 4.67 -7.14 -0.93
CA VAL A 46 5.23 -7.73 -2.16
C VAL A 46 6.76 -7.76 -2.13
N GLY A 47 7.35 -8.62 -2.96
CA GLY A 47 8.81 -8.81 -3.04
C GLY A 47 9.50 -7.89 -4.05
N MET A 48 10.78 -8.19 -4.31
CA MET A 48 11.57 -7.49 -5.33
C MET A 48 10.88 -7.57 -6.70
N SER A 49 10.54 -6.41 -7.24
CA SER A 49 9.84 -6.28 -8.51
C SER A 49 10.78 -6.45 -9.70
N LYS A 50 10.21 -6.81 -10.85
CA LYS A 50 10.84 -6.68 -12.17
C LYS A 50 10.01 -5.75 -13.02
N THR A 51 10.66 -4.93 -13.85
CA THR A 51 10.00 -3.99 -14.75
C THR A 51 10.26 -4.38 -16.19
N VAL A 52 9.21 -4.48 -17.00
CA VAL A 52 9.30 -4.73 -18.44
C VAL A 52 9.14 -3.40 -19.16
N MET A 53 10.16 -2.98 -19.90
CA MET A 53 10.20 -1.70 -20.62
C MET A 53 9.53 -1.82 -22.01
N PRO A 54 9.19 -0.69 -22.69
CA PRO A 54 8.53 -0.70 -24.01
C PRO A 54 9.26 -1.48 -25.13
N SER A 55 10.54 -1.81 -24.95
CA SER A 55 11.33 -2.65 -25.87
C SER A 55 11.37 -4.14 -25.50
N GLY A 56 10.67 -4.55 -24.45
CA GLY A 56 10.77 -5.88 -23.86
C GLY A 56 12.00 -6.09 -22.97
N LYS A 57 12.88 -5.09 -22.82
CA LYS A 57 13.99 -5.12 -21.85
C LYS A 57 13.42 -5.33 -20.44
N ILE A 58 13.99 -6.29 -19.71
CA ILE A 58 13.65 -6.56 -18.30
C ILE A 58 14.67 -5.87 -17.40
N GLU A 59 14.18 -5.07 -16.47
CA GLU A 59 14.97 -4.55 -15.35
C GLU A 59 14.64 -5.33 -14.08
N ASN A 60 15.65 -5.76 -13.33
CA ASN A 60 15.47 -6.52 -12.09
C ASN A 60 15.24 -5.59 -10.89
N ASN A 61 14.37 -4.59 -11.06
CA ASN A 61 13.94 -3.65 -10.03
C ASN A 61 12.51 -3.15 -10.36
N GLY A 62 11.92 -2.33 -9.48
CA GLY A 62 10.63 -1.68 -9.68
C GLY A 62 10.73 -0.19 -10.06
N GLY A 63 11.82 0.23 -10.68
CA GLY A 63 12.08 1.65 -10.99
C GLY A 63 12.52 2.49 -9.78
N SER A 64 12.27 3.79 -9.85
CA SER A 64 12.70 4.77 -8.83
C SER A 64 11.88 4.74 -7.54
N ASN A 65 10.67 4.18 -7.57
CA ASN A 65 9.77 4.10 -6.43
C ASN A 65 9.07 2.72 -6.39
N PRO A 66 9.82 1.63 -6.13
CA PRO A 66 9.27 0.28 -6.21
C PRO A 66 8.13 0.05 -5.22
N THR A 67 7.16 -0.77 -5.61
CA THR A 67 6.06 -1.20 -4.74
C THR A 67 6.56 -2.18 -3.67
N GLY A 68 6.17 -1.93 -2.42
CA GLY A 68 6.39 -2.81 -1.25
C GLY A 68 5.12 -3.49 -0.75
N GLY A 69 3.94 -3.05 -1.19
CA GLY A 69 2.67 -3.72 -0.91
C GLY A 69 1.49 -2.95 -1.49
N TYR A 70 0.28 -3.46 -1.26
CA TYR A 70 -0.94 -2.80 -1.70
C TYR A 70 -2.12 -3.03 -0.74
N SER A 71 -3.16 -2.22 -0.88
CA SER A 71 -4.52 -2.50 -0.40
C SER A 71 -5.55 -1.88 -1.36
N ILE A 72 -6.81 -2.32 -1.27
CA ILE A 72 -7.94 -1.70 -1.96
C ILE A 72 -8.93 -1.19 -0.92
N ILE A 73 -9.16 0.12 -0.92
CA ILE A 73 -9.99 0.82 0.05
C ILE A 73 -11.13 1.53 -0.66
N GLU A 74 -12.34 1.42 -0.14
CA GLU A 74 -13.49 2.22 -0.55
C GLU A 74 -13.50 3.58 0.13
N ALA A 75 -13.73 4.62 -0.66
CA ALA A 75 -13.91 5.99 -0.19
C ALA A 75 -14.95 6.74 -1.04
N ARG A 76 -15.39 7.90 -0.56
CA ARG A 76 -16.32 8.76 -1.31
C ARG A 76 -15.65 9.34 -2.55
N ASP A 77 -14.43 9.80 -2.39
CA ASP A 77 -13.59 10.48 -3.39
C ASP A 77 -12.10 10.32 -3.01
N ILE A 78 -11.21 10.91 -3.80
CA ILE A 78 -9.75 10.78 -3.60
C ILE A 78 -9.26 11.51 -2.34
N ASP A 79 -9.92 12.59 -1.92
CA ASP A 79 -9.54 13.34 -0.73
C ASP A 79 -9.91 12.55 0.54
N ASP A 80 -11.07 11.92 0.54
CA ASP A 80 -11.52 10.99 1.59
C ASP A 80 -10.65 9.71 1.63
N ALA A 81 -10.14 9.25 0.49
CA ALA A 81 -9.13 8.18 0.46
C ALA A 81 -7.80 8.66 1.07
N ALA A 82 -7.33 9.85 0.70
CA ALA A 82 -6.11 10.45 1.26
C ALA A 82 -6.22 10.64 2.78
N GLU A 83 -7.37 11.07 3.29
CA GLU A 83 -7.59 11.20 4.73
C GLU A 83 -7.49 9.85 5.44
N LYS A 84 -8.12 8.80 4.90
CA LYS A 84 -8.00 7.43 5.43
C LYS A 84 -6.56 6.91 5.44
N ALA A 85 -5.76 7.29 4.44
CA ALA A 85 -4.37 6.86 4.31
C ALA A 85 -3.43 7.43 5.37
N LYS A 86 -3.74 8.60 5.95
CA LYS A 86 -2.89 9.24 6.98
C LYS A 86 -2.63 8.38 8.21
N GLY A 87 -3.54 7.45 8.51
CA GLY A 87 -3.39 6.49 9.61
C GLY A 87 -2.57 5.24 9.26
N CYS A 88 -2.12 5.09 8.01
CA CYS A 88 -1.43 3.88 7.56
C CYS A 88 -0.09 3.69 8.30
N PRO A 89 0.19 2.51 8.87
CA PRO A 89 1.45 2.26 9.58
C PRO A 89 2.71 2.46 8.73
N MET A 90 2.59 2.34 7.41
CA MET A 90 3.69 2.59 6.47
C MET A 90 4.25 4.01 6.61
N LEU A 91 3.42 5.00 6.92
CA LEU A 91 3.83 6.41 7.05
C LEU A 91 4.66 6.70 8.30
N ALA A 92 4.71 5.77 9.27
CA ALA A 92 5.58 5.89 10.44
C ALA A 92 7.04 5.48 10.13
N MET A 93 7.29 4.85 8.97
CA MET A 93 8.61 4.38 8.58
C MET A 93 9.36 5.45 7.77
N PRO A 94 10.67 5.63 7.99
CA PRO A 94 11.47 6.55 7.18
C PRO A 94 11.42 6.20 5.70
N ASN A 95 11.36 7.23 4.84
CA ASN A 95 11.37 7.10 3.37
C ASN A 95 10.23 6.22 2.80
N CYS A 96 9.14 6.06 3.54
CA CYS A 96 7.97 5.33 3.08
C CYS A 96 6.81 6.30 2.78
N ASN A 97 5.99 5.95 1.80
CA ASN A 97 4.83 6.74 1.40
C ASN A 97 3.69 5.83 0.89
N VAL A 98 2.49 6.42 0.76
CA VAL A 98 1.31 5.76 0.21
C VAL A 98 0.89 6.54 -1.03
N GLU A 99 0.95 5.90 -2.20
CA GLU A 99 0.35 6.40 -3.43
C GLU A 99 -1.11 5.95 -3.48
N ILE A 100 -2.02 6.85 -3.89
CA ILE A 100 -3.46 6.61 -3.91
C ILE A 100 -3.95 6.86 -5.32
N ALA A 101 -4.60 5.86 -5.91
CA ALA A 101 -5.15 5.95 -7.26
C ALA A 101 -6.60 5.47 -7.30
N PRO A 102 -7.53 6.17 -7.97
CA PRO A 102 -8.87 5.65 -8.21
C PRO A 102 -8.80 4.44 -9.14
N ILE A 103 -9.46 3.35 -8.75
CA ILE A 103 -9.64 2.19 -9.61
C ILE A 103 -10.79 2.49 -10.56
N ILE A 104 -10.46 2.66 -11.84
CA ILE A 104 -11.43 2.89 -12.90
C ILE A 104 -11.93 1.54 -13.41
N ASN A 105 -13.21 1.23 -13.17
CA ASN A 105 -13.82 0.04 -13.75
C ASN A 105 -14.16 0.30 -15.22
N MET A 106 -13.44 -0.32 -16.15
CA MET A 106 -13.67 -0.16 -17.59
C MET A 106 -14.68 -1.16 -18.18
N MET A 107 -15.14 -2.14 -17.41
CA MET A 107 -16.06 -3.20 -17.88
C MET A 107 -17.43 -3.13 -17.18
N GLY A 108 -17.85 -1.93 -16.77
CA GLY A 108 -19.19 -1.65 -16.25
C GLY A 108 -20.20 -1.40 -17.35
#